data_AF-A0A2M7ZEZ7-F1
#
_entry.id   AF-A0A2M7ZEZ7-F1
#
_cell.length_a   1.000
_cell.length_b   1.000
_cell.length_c   1.000
_cell.angle_alpha   90.00
_cell.angle_beta   90.00
_cell.angle_gamma   90.00
#
_symmetry.space_group_name_H-M   'P 1'
#
loop_
_entity.id
_entity.type
_entity.pdbx_description
1 polymer ?
#
loop_
_entity_poly.entity_id
_entity_poly.type
_entity_poly.pdbx_seq_one_letter_code
_entity_poly.pdbx_strand_id
1 'polypeptide(L)'
;KNLTPIAELIDSNILEMLPLDHYGIDLNKFISLMSEASYQLSALVATVIDMAKSTEMSQNNFSRTAFRIYKEINDNYFEDIEQSAESFVAKNKVSVAPPLNYKTLFEILKKKYNYQLDETRLDDFAELKQLRGILKYGKQPTLFLNSKLSSAQKLFIVGKELAYNHLNITKRSYIHSSLKLNTFDQLLNNYIAAYFSTALILNKKDFKKDINVFFGQGKWDENFLISLINKFDATSEMFFQRLANLASNVWGLKKYFFLRFNTFAGTEKFDLTKEVRLNINQNPGGYQTNEHYCRRWISIDVLKNIKDELNGTIRNGKMKAGIVHSKFHETEDEYISFSVAQQNILDPNIFTSVTLGFYLDEQLKKKIKFWNDSNIAFRIVNNTCETCNISDCKERVAEPTTLRKIQKSTNIENAIKQL
;
A
#
# COMPACT_ATOMS: atom_id res chain seq x y z
N LYS A 1 25.07 -27.96 -28.26
CA LYS A 1 25.89 -27.47 -27.11
C LYS A 1 25.37 -26.13 -26.54
N ASN A 2 24.09 -25.77 -26.70
CA ASN A 2 23.58 -24.41 -26.38
C ASN A 2 22.38 -24.37 -25.40
N LEU A 3 22.29 -25.29 -24.43
CA LEU A 3 21.18 -25.28 -23.44
C LEU A 3 21.64 -25.06 -21.99
N THR A 4 22.94 -24.90 -21.74
CA THR A 4 23.53 -24.94 -20.39
C THR A 4 22.88 -23.96 -19.39
N PRO A 5 22.67 -22.67 -19.70
CA PRO A 5 22.20 -21.72 -18.68
C PRO A 5 20.76 -21.97 -18.22
N ILE A 6 19.90 -22.54 -19.07
CA ILE A 6 18.47 -22.74 -18.76
C ILE A 6 18.19 -24.14 -18.28
N ALA A 7 18.90 -25.15 -18.79
CA ALA A 7 18.83 -26.49 -18.23
C ALA A 7 19.20 -26.47 -16.72
N GLU A 8 20.26 -25.74 -16.35
CA GLU A 8 20.66 -25.56 -14.96
C GLU A 8 19.60 -24.82 -14.10
N LEU A 9 18.81 -23.92 -14.70
CA LEU A 9 17.70 -23.26 -14.01
C LEU A 9 16.52 -24.20 -13.79
N ILE A 10 16.15 -24.98 -14.81
CA ILE A 10 15.05 -25.96 -14.74
C ILE A 10 15.34 -26.99 -13.63
N ASP A 11 16.58 -27.48 -13.56
CA ASP A 11 17.01 -28.46 -12.55
C ASP A 11 17.00 -27.89 -11.11
N SER A 12 16.96 -26.56 -10.95
CA SER A 12 17.05 -25.88 -9.66
C SER A 12 15.69 -25.57 -8.98
N ASN A 13 14.56 -26.03 -9.54
CA ASN A 13 13.18 -25.69 -9.11
C ASN A 13 12.88 -24.18 -9.03
N ILE A 14 13.73 -23.36 -9.65
CA ILE A 14 13.66 -21.90 -9.50
C ILE A 14 12.49 -21.27 -10.25
N LEU A 15 12.02 -21.95 -11.29
CA LEU A 15 10.88 -21.52 -12.08
C LEU A 15 9.58 -21.56 -11.27
N GLU A 16 9.50 -22.41 -10.23
CA GLU A 16 8.37 -22.44 -9.29
C GLU A 16 8.31 -21.21 -8.37
N MET A 17 9.43 -20.49 -8.21
CA MET A 17 9.47 -19.24 -7.44
C MET A 17 9.01 -18.04 -8.27
N LEU A 18 9.01 -18.16 -9.59
CA LEU A 18 8.56 -17.11 -10.48
C LEU A 18 7.02 -17.12 -10.54
N PRO A 19 6.36 -15.96 -10.48
CA PRO A 19 4.90 -15.89 -10.51
C PRO A 19 4.32 -16.10 -11.92
N LEU A 20 4.87 -17.00 -12.73
CA LEU A 20 4.55 -17.14 -14.15
C LEU A 20 3.04 -17.33 -14.40
N ASP A 21 2.41 -18.25 -13.66
CA ASP A 21 0.98 -18.55 -13.77
C ASP A 21 0.12 -17.31 -13.48
N HIS A 22 0.50 -16.51 -12.47
CA HIS A 22 -0.21 -15.27 -12.12
C HIS A 22 -0.12 -14.22 -13.22
N TYR A 23 0.93 -14.28 -14.05
CA TYR A 23 1.10 -13.44 -15.24
C TYR A 23 0.51 -14.07 -16.51
N GLY A 24 -0.18 -15.21 -16.40
CA GLY A 24 -0.74 -15.94 -17.53
C GLY A 24 0.32 -16.61 -18.42
N ILE A 25 1.51 -16.88 -17.87
CA ILE A 25 2.60 -17.54 -18.57
C ILE A 25 2.65 -19.00 -18.12
N ASP A 26 2.29 -19.91 -19.02
CA ASP A 26 2.45 -21.35 -18.79
C ASP A 26 3.94 -21.74 -18.70
N LEU A 27 4.29 -22.55 -17.70
CA LEU A 27 5.66 -22.98 -17.46
C LEU A 27 6.28 -23.73 -18.64
N ASN A 28 5.54 -24.64 -19.29
CA ASN A 28 6.05 -25.40 -20.43
C ASN A 28 6.28 -24.49 -21.63
N LYS A 29 5.35 -23.54 -21.85
CA LYS A 29 5.51 -22.51 -22.89
C LYS A 29 6.72 -21.62 -22.61
N PHE A 30 6.96 -21.23 -21.36
CA PHE A 30 8.16 -20.49 -20.98
C PHE A 30 9.43 -21.28 -21.28
N ILE A 31 9.48 -22.56 -20.89
CA ILE A 31 10.62 -23.46 -21.18
C ILE A 31 10.86 -23.60 -22.69
N SER A 32 9.80 -23.74 -23.49
CA SER A 32 9.88 -23.81 -24.95
C SER A 32 10.44 -22.53 -25.55
N LEU A 33 9.92 -21.35 -25.17
CA LEU A 33 10.43 -20.05 -25.61
C LEU A 33 11.91 -19.87 -25.26
N MET A 34 12.31 -20.36 -24.10
CA MET A 34 13.68 -20.30 -23.60
C MET A 34 14.63 -21.27 -24.31
N SER A 35 14.11 -22.39 -24.81
CA SER A 35 14.88 -23.37 -25.60
C SER A 35 15.14 -22.87 -27.02
N GLU A 36 14.27 -22.03 -27.56
CA GLU A 36 14.38 -21.40 -28.89
C GLU A 36 15.07 -20.02 -28.85
N ALA A 37 15.24 -19.44 -27.66
CA ALA A 37 15.89 -18.15 -27.46
C ALA A 37 17.38 -18.18 -27.84
N SER A 38 17.92 -17.00 -28.20
CA SER A 38 19.36 -16.85 -28.39
C SER A 38 20.11 -17.09 -27.08
N TYR A 39 21.35 -17.56 -27.16
CA TYR A 39 22.20 -17.77 -25.98
C TYR A 39 22.29 -16.51 -25.10
N GLN A 40 22.38 -15.32 -25.72
CA GLN A 40 22.44 -14.04 -25.02
C GLN A 40 21.16 -13.75 -24.22
N LEU A 41 19.98 -14.01 -24.81
CA LEU A 41 18.71 -13.83 -24.11
C LEU A 41 18.57 -14.82 -22.96
N SER A 42 18.92 -16.08 -23.20
CA SER A 42 18.88 -17.13 -22.17
C SER A 42 19.81 -16.84 -21.00
N ALA A 43 21.04 -16.38 -21.27
CA ALA A 43 21.99 -15.97 -20.25
C ALA A 43 21.53 -14.73 -19.46
N LEU A 44 20.86 -13.77 -20.11
CA LEU A 44 20.30 -12.60 -19.44
C LEU A 44 19.17 -12.99 -18.47
N VAL A 45 18.23 -13.82 -18.92
CA VAL A 45 17.13 -14.33 -18.07
C VAL A 45 17.68 -15.12 -16.89
N ALA A 46 18.68 -15.98 -17.12
CA ALA A 46 19.39 -16.71 -16.07
C ALA A 46 19.98 -15.77 -15.02
N THR A 47 20.68 -14.72 -15.47
CA THR A 47 21.30 -13.72 -14.60
C THR A 47 20.28 -13.01 -13.71
N VAL A 48 19.13 -12.60 -14.28
CA VAL A 48 18.06 -11.93 -13.52
C VAL A 48 17.49 -12.86 -12.44
N ILE A 49 17.25 -14.13 -12.80
CA ILE A 49 16.73 -15.14 -11.88
C ILE A 49 17.76 -15.43 -10.76
N ASP A 50 19.04 -15.55 -11.10
CA ASP A 50 20.12 -15.75 -10.15
C ASP A 50 20.28 -14.58 -9.17
N MET A 51 20.19 -13.35 -9.67
CA MET A 51 20.16 -12.17 -8.81
C MET A 51 18.95 -12.19 -7.86
N ALA A 52 17.77 -12.58 -8.36
CA ALA A 52 16.57 -12.69 -7.55
C ALA A 52 16.70 -13.75 -6.44
N LYS A 53 17.39 -14.87 -6.67
CA LYS A 53 17.56 -15.93 -5.65
C LYS A 53 18.74 -15.74 -4.70
N SER A 54 19.68 -14.85 -5.04
CA SER A 54 20.98 -14.70 -4.36
C SER A 54 20.92 -14.58 -2.84
N THR A 55 19.89 -13.92 -2.30
CA THR A 55 19.65 -13.78 -0.85
C THR A 55 18.16 -13.76 -0.56
N GLU A 56 17.75 -14.01 0.69
CA GLU A 56 16.35 -13.83 1.11
C GLU A 56 15.85 -12.39 0.85
N MET A 57 16.71 -11.39 1.04
CA MET A 57 16.39 -10.00 0.75
C MET A 57 16.13 -9.77 -0.75
N SER A 58 16.95 -10.37 -1.62
CA SER A 58 16.77 -10.32 -3.07
C SER A 58 15.44 -10.97 -3.49
N GLN A 59 15.10 -12.13 -2.91
CA GLN A 59 13.86 -12.84 -3.21
C GLN A 59 12.62 -12.03 -2.79
N ASN A 60 12.70 -11.40 -1.61
CA ASN A 60 11.65 -10.54 -1.10
C ASN A 60 11.47 -9.29 -1.98
N ASN A 61 12.57 -8.65 -2.37
CA ASN A 61 12.57 -7.50 -3.27
C ASN A 61 11.99 -7.85 -4.64
N PHE A 62 12.37 -9.00 -5.21
CA PHE A 62 11.81 -9.51 -6.46
C PHE A 62 10.30 -9.74 -6.33
N SER A 63 9.87 -10.48 -5.30
CA SER A 63 8.44 -10.78 -5.06
C SER A 63 7.60 -9.52 -4.89
N ARG A 64 8.10 -8.50 -4.17
CA ARG A 64 7.41 -7.20 -4.00
C ARG A 64 7.36 -6.41 -5.30
N THR A 65 8.44 -6.41 -6.08
CA THR A 65 8.51 -5.72 -7.37
C THR A 65 7.55 -6.35 -8.37
N ALA A 66 7.56 -7.68 -8.50
CA ALA A 66 6.61 -8.43 -9.30
C ALA A 66 5.17 -8.14 -8.82
N PHE A 67 4.90 -8.24 -7.52
CA PHE A 67 3.55 -7.96 -7.01
C PHE A 67 3.07 -6.53 -7.31
N ARG A 68 3.97 -5.53 -7.25
CA ARG A 68 3.65 -4.15 -7.67
C ARG A 68 3.25 -4.10 -9.15
N ILE A 69 4.05 -4.71 -10.04
CA ILE A 69 3.78 -4.75 -11.48
C ILE A 69 2.47 -5.51 -11.76
N TYR A 70 2.22 -6.61 -11.07
CA TYR A 70 0.97 -7.36 -11.18
C TYR A 70 -0.24 -6.47 -10.88
N LYS A 71 -0.18 -5.66 -9.81
CA LYS A 71 -1.24 -4.68 -9.54
C LYS A 71 -1.37 -3.62 -10.63
N GLU A 72 -0.26 -3.20 -11.21
CA GLU A 72 -0.23 -2.18 -12.27
C GLU A 72 -0.90 -2.66 -13.56
N ILE A 73 -0.58 -3.87 -14.01
CA ILE A 73 -1.22 -4.51 -15.17
C ILE A 73 -2.74 -4.64 -14.99
N ASN A 74 -3.19 -4.82 -13.76
CA ASN A 74 -4.61 -4.96 -13.42
C ASN A 74 -5.28 -3.62 -13.03
N ASP A 75 -4.65 -2.46 -13.29
CA ASP A 75 -5.18 -1.13 -12.89
C ASP A 75 -5.55 -1.05 -11.39
N ASN A 76 -4.92 -1.90 -10.55
CA ASN A 76 -5.19 -2.13 -9.13
C ASN A 76 -6.66 -2.48 -8.79
N TYR A 77 -7.40 -3.04 -9.76
CA TYR A 77 -8.79 -3.44 -9.64
C TYR A 77 -8.98 -4.90 -10.02
N PHE A 78 -9.77 -5.63 -9.24
CA PHE A 78 -9.95 -7.07 -9.39
C PHE A 78 -11.44 -7.40 -9.29
N GLU A 79 -12.11 -7.46 -10.44
CA GLU A 79 -13.55 -7.69 -10.54
C GLU A 79 -13.98 -8.99 -9.83
N ASP A 80 -13.20 -10.07 -9.97
CA ASP A 80 -13.52 -11.36 -9.35
C ASP A 80 -13.56 -11.27 -7.81
N ILE A 81 -12.75 -10.39 -7.21
CA ILE A 81 -12.76 -10.18 -5.76
C ILE A 81 -13.99 -9.36 -5.34
N GLU A 82 -14.39 -8.36 -6.12
CA GLU A 82 -15.63 -7.60 -5.90
C GLU A 82 -16.84 -8.53 -5.94
N GLN A 83 -16.93 -9.35 -6.99
CA GLN A 83 -18.02 -10.31 -7.17
C GLN A 83 -18.03 -11.38 -6.07
N SER A 84 -16.85 -11.83 -5.63
CA SER A 84 -16.75 -12.75 -4.49
C SER A 84 -17.25 -12.12 -3.20
N ALA A 85 -16.93 -10.86 -2.93
CA ALA A 85 -17.44 -10.14 -1.76
C ALA A 85 -18.97 -9.98 -1.83
N GLU A 86 -19.52 -9.61 -2.99
CA GLU A 86 -20.97 -9.50 -3.20
C GLU A 86 -21.68 -10.85 -3.04
N SER A 87 -21.12 -11.92 -3.62
CA SER A 87 -21.62 -13.29 -3.48
C SER A 87 -21.60 -13.75 -2.02
N PHE A 88 -20.53 -13.44 -1.29
CA PHE A 88 -20.46 -13.71 0.15
C PHE A 88 -21.57 -12.99 0.92
N VAL A 89 -21.79 -11.71 0.64
CA VAL A 89 -22.84 -10.90 1.28
C VAL A 89 -24.22 -11.51 1.02
N ALA A 90 -24.53 -11.84 -0.23
CA ALA A 90 -25.81 -12.45 -0.62
C ALA A 90 -26.02 -13.82 0.05
N LYS A 91 -25.03 -14.71 -0.03
CA LYS A 91 -25.09 -16.07 0.52
C LYS A 91 -25.26 -16.09 2.04
N ASN A 92 -24.68 -15.11 2.74
CA ASN A 92 -24.72 -15.02 4.19
C ASN A 92 -25.77 -14.03 4.72
N LYS A 93 -26.51 -13.35 3.83
CA LYS A 93 -27.48 -12.30 4.17
C LYS A 93 -26.88 -11.24 5.09
N VAL A 94 -25.64 -10.82 4.82
CA VAL A 94 -24.95 -9.82 5.64
C VAL A 94 -25.54 -8.45 5.34
N SER A 95 -25.97 -7.72 6.38
CA SER A 95 -26.26 -6.30 6.23
C SER A 95 -24.95 -5.54 6.14
N VAL A 96 -24.67 -4.96 4.97
CA VAL A 96 -23.45 -4.18 4.70
C VAL A 96 -23.66 -2.67 4.79
N ALA A 97 -24.77 -2.24 5.39
CA ALA A 97 -25.00 -0.84 5.69
C ALA A 97 -23.95 -0.36 6.72
N PRO A 98 -23.27 0.77 6.48
CA PRO A 98 -22.25 1.26 7.40
C PRO A 98 -22.87 1.84 8.69
N PRO A 99 -22.23 1.65 9.86
CA PRO A 99 -21.00 0.88 10.08
C PRO A 99 -21.26 -0.63 10.21
N LEU A 100 -20.35 -1.43 9.66
CA LEU A 100 -20.40 -2.88 9.78
C LEU A 100 -19.79 -3.33 11.13
N ASN A 101 -20.40 -4.28 11.83
CA ASN A 101 -19.93 -4.76 13.13
C ASN A 101 -19.09 -6.04 13.00
N TYR A 102 -17.88 -6.05 13.58
CA TYR A 102 -16.99 -7.22 13.53
C TYR A 102 -17.62 -8.47 14.18
N LYS A 103 -18.45 -8.30 15.21
CA LYS A 103 -19.12 -9.42 15.89
C LYS A 103 -20.08 -10.14 14.95
N THR A 104 -20.78 -9.40 14.09
CA THR A 104 -21.69 -9.97 13.08
C THR A 104 -20.93 -10.84 12.08
N LEU A 105 -19.77 -10.36 11.61
CA LEU A 105 -18.90 -11.14 10.72
C LEU A 105 -18.26 -12.33 11.44
N PHE A 106 -17.87 -12.16 12.71
CA PHE A 106 -17.28 -13.22 13.49
C PHE A 106 -18.26 -14.37 13.77
N GLU A 107 -19.56 -14.08 13.97
CA GLU A 107 -20.58 -15.11 14.09
C GLU A 107 -20.64 -16.04 12.86
N ILE A 108 -20.30 -15.54 11.66
CA ILE A 108 -20.17 -16.36 10.45
C ILE A 108 -18.93 -17.26 10.56
N LEU A 109 -17.78 -16.73 10.98
CA LEU A 109 -16.57 -17.53 11.23
C LEU A 109 -16.83 -18.65 12.23
N LYS A 110 -17.50 -18.33 13.33
CA LYS A 110 -17.86 -19.28 14.38
C LYS A 110 -18.77 -20.38 13.86
N LYS A 111 -19.89 -20.02 13.22
CA LYS A 111 -20.93 -20.99 12.80
C LYS A 111 -20.54 -21.83 11.58
N LYS A 112 -19.86 -21.24 10.59
CA LYS A 112 -19.52 -21.93 9.34
C LYS A 112 -18.15 -22.58 9.33
N TYR A 113 -17.20 -22.02 10.06
CA TYR A 113 -15.79 -22.43 10.01
C TYR A 113 -15.24 -22.89 11.38
N ASN A 114 -16.11 -22.97 12.40
CA ASN A 114 -15.76 -23.43 13.75
C ASN A 114 -14.64 -22.60 14.41
N TYR A 115 -14.61 -21.29 14.16
CA TYR A 115 -13.62 -20.41 14.78
C TYR A 115 -13.95 -20.12 16.25
N GLN A 116 -12.91 -20.01 17.07
CA GLN A 116 -12.94 -19.39 18.38
C GLN A 116 -12.29 -18.01 18.32
N LEU A 117 -12.74 -17.10 19.19
CA LEU A 117 -12.15 -15.79 19.38
C LEU A 117 -11.58 -15.70 20.78
N ASP A 118 -10.34 -15.26 20.88
CA ASP A 118 -9.69 -14.90 22.14
C ASP A 118 -9.15 -13.48 21.98
N GLU A 119 -9.58 -12.56 22.84
CA GLU A 119 -9.17 -11.15 22.80
C GLU A 119 -8.28 -10.76 23.98
N THR A 120 -7.81 -11.73 24.78
CA THR A 120 -7.13 -11.47 26.05
C THR A 120 -5.74 -12.08 26.11
N ARG A 121 -5.55 -13.29 25.57
CA ARG A 121 -4.35 -14.09 25.78
C ARG A 121 -3.09 -13.55 25.10
N LEU A 122 -3.24 -12.70 24.08
CA LEU A 122 -2.05 -12.02 23.50
C LEU A 122 -1.42 -11.03 24.48
N ASP A 123 -2.20 -10.47 25.41
CA ASP A 123 -1.71 -9.48 26.35
C ASP A 123 -0.79 -10.10 27.41
N ASP A 124 -0.89 -11.42 27.62
CA ASP A 124 -0.05 -12.20 28.53
C ASP A 124 1.42 -12.28 28.06
N PHE A 125 1.69 -12.01 26.78
CA PHE A 125 3.03 -12.11 26.19
C PHE A 125 3.54 -10.72 25.79
N ALA A 126 4.57 -10.23 26.49
CA ALA A 126 5.15 -8.91 26.24
C ALA A 126 5.67 -8.76 24.80
N GLU A 127 6.21 -9.83 24.24
CA GLU A 127 6.77 -9.93 22.90
C GLU A 127 5.70 -9.81 21.80
N LEU A 128 4.43 -10.11 22.12
CA LEU A 128 3.32 -10.14 21.16
C LEU A 128 2.49 -8.85 21.18
N LYS A 129 2.79 -7.88 22.07
CA LYS A 129 2.03 -6.64 22.25
C LYS A 129 1.87 -5.79 20.97
N GLN A 130 2.79 -5.92 20.02
CA GLN A 130 2.77 -5.19 18.74
C GLN A 130 2.05 -5.95 17.62
N LEU A 131 1.66 -7.20 17.84
CA LEU A 131 0.87 -7.96 16.87
C LEU A 131 -0.60 -7.56 16.99
N ARG A 132 -1.26 -7.42 15.84
CA ARG A 132 -2.71 -7.19 15.81
C ARG A 132 -3.49 -8.48 16.08
N GLY A 133 -2.96 -9.61 15.63
CA GLY A 133 -3.58 -10.91 15.90
C GLY A 133 -2.79 -12.08 15.35
N ILE A 134 -3.15 -13.28 15.78
CA ILE A 134 -2.57 -14.56 15.36
C ILE A 134 -3.70 -15.56 15.18
N LEU A 135 -3.69 -16.31 14.07
CA LEU A 135 -4.54 -17.49 13.93
C LEU A 135 -3.75 -18.73 14.34
N LYS A 136 -4.22 -19.43 15.37
CA LYS A 136 -3.78 -20.82 15.62
C LYS A 136 -4.67 -21.75 14.81
N TYR A 137 -4.11 -22.30 13.73
CA TYR A 137 -4.82 -23.23 12.88
C TYR A 137 -4.95 -24.63 13.52
N GLY A 138 -6.04 -25.34 13.22
CA GLY A 138 -6.34 -26.67 13.77
C GLY A 138 -7.78 -27.10 13.47
N LYS A 139 -8.24 -28.21 14.09
CA LYS A 139 -9.63 -28.70 13.98
C LYS A 139 -10.66 -27.66 14.41
N GLN A 140 -10.29 -26.82 15.36
CA GLN A 140 -11.05 -25.67 15.82
C GLN A 140 -10.10 -24.46 15.82
N PRO A 141 -10.07 -23.67 14.72
CA PRO A 141 -9.16 -22.54 14.62
C PRO A 141 -9.45 -21.50 15.71
N THR A 142 -8.40 -20.99 16.37
CA THR A 142 -8.54 -19.92 17.37
C THR A 142 -7.89 -18.66 16.83
N LEU A 143 -8.70 -17.62 16.64
CA LEU A 143 -8.25 -16.28 16.27
C LEU A 143 -7.98 -15.49 17.55
N PHE A 144 -6.70 -15.21 17.79
CA PHE A 144 -6.25 -14.34 18.86
C PHE A 144 -6.18 -12.90 18.35
N LEU A 145 -6.91 -11.98 18.94
CA LEU A 145 -6.87 -10.55 18.63
C LEU A 145 -6.32 -9.76 19.81
N ASN A 146 -5.53 -8.73 19.51
CA ASN A 146 -5.02 -7.84 20.54
C ASN A 146 -6.17 -7.00 21.11
N SER A 147 -6.29 -6.95 22.44
CA SER A 147 -7.42 -6.31 23.13
C SER A 147 -7.55 -4.83 22.80
N LYS A 148 -6.41 -4.16 22.54
CA LYS A 148 -6.29 -2.72 22.26
C LYS A 148 -6.74 -2.32 20.86
N LEU A 149 -7.00 -3.27 19.97
CA LEU A 149 -7.45 -2.93 18.61
C LEU A 149 -8.80 -2.21 18.62
N SER A 150 -8.96 -1.26 17.71
CA SER A 150 -10.26 -0.64 17.46
C SER A 150 -11.24 -1.61 16.79
N SER A 151 -12.54 -1.29 16.84
CA SER A 151 -13.59 -2.04 16.11
C SER A 151 -13.22 -2.21 14.64
N ALA A 152 -12.87 -1.12 13.95
CA ALA A 152 -12.38 -1.12 12.57
C ALA A 152 -11.23 -2.12 12.30
N GLN A 153 -10.25 -2.19 13.20
CA GLN A 153 -9.10 -3.09 13.02
C GLN A 153 -9.47 -4.56 13.24
N LYS A 154 -10.30 -4.85 14.25
CA LYS A 154 -10.84 -6.21 14.48
C LYS A 154 -11.71 -6.64 13.30
N LEU A 155 -12.58 -5.75 12.83
CA LEU A 155 -13.42 -5.94 11.65
C LEU A 155 -12.59 -6.29 10.42
N PHE A 156 -11.52 -5.53 10.17
CA PHE A 156 -10.63 -5.79 9.04
C PHE A 156 -9.96 -7.17 9.12
N ILE A 157 -9.51 -7.60 10.30
CA ILE A 157 -8.89 -8.92 10.50
C ILE A 157 -9.93 -10.04 10.30
N VAL A 158 -11.10 -9.92 10.91
CA VAL A 158 -12.20 -10.88 10.76
C VAL A 158 -12.63 -10.99 9.28
N GLY A 159 -12.73 -9.87 8.57
CA GLY A 159 -13.05 -9.86 7.14
C GLY A 159 -11.99 -10.57 6.29
N LYS A 160 -10.70 -10.46 6.65
CA LYS A 160 -9.63 -11.22 5.99
C LYS A 160 -9.76 -12.71 6.24
N GLU A 161 -10.05 -13.13 7.47
CA GLU A 161 -10.28 -14.53 7.78
C GLU A 161 -11.47 -15.09 7.00
N LEU A 162 -12.56 -14.34 6.88
CA LEU A 162 -13.68 -14.72 6.01
C LEU A 162 -13.25 -14.88 4.56
N ALA A 163 -12.44 -13.95 4.04
CA ALA A 163 -11.93 -14.02 2.67
C ALA A 163 -11.12 -15.31 2.45
N TYR A 164 -10.19 -15.61 3.35
CA TYR A 164 -9.34 -16.80 3.23
C TYR A 164 -10.15 -18.10 3.23
N ASN A 165 -11.19 -18.20 4.08
CA ASN A 165 -12.05 -19.37 4.10
C ASN A 165 -13.02 -19.43 2.92
N HIS A 166 -13.58 -18.30 2.50
CA HIS A 166 -14.54 -18.23 1.39
C HIS A 166 -13.89 -18.55 0.04
N LEU A 167 -12.65 -18.08 -0.15
CA LEU A 167 -11.87 -18.24 -1.37
C LEU A 167 -10.94 -19.47 -1.33
N ASN A 168 -11.00 -20.28 -0.26
CA ASN A 168 -10.16 -21.47 -0.06
C ASN A 168 -8.64 -21.20 -0.17
N ILE A 169 -8.20 -20.06 0.36
CA ILE A 169 -6.79 -19.64 0.30
C ILE A 169 -6.00 -20.27 1.45
N THR A 170 -5.04 -21.12 1.10
CA THR A 170 -4.20 -21.87 2.06
C THR A 170 -2.75 -21.33 2.15
N LYS A 171 -2.20 -20.81 1.04
CA LYS A 171 -0.85 -20.21 1.00
C LYS A 171 -0.83 -18.79 1.57
N ARG A 172 -0.89 -18.66 2.90
CA ARG A 172 -1.07 -17.37 3.60
C ARG A 172 -0.24 -17.29 4.88
N SER A 173 -0.08 -16.07 5.40
CA SER A 173 0.39 -15.85 6.77
C SER A 173 -0.76 -16.04 7.78
N TYR A 174 -0.44 -16.64 8.92
CA TYR A 174 -1.33 -16.75 10.08
C TYR A 174 -1.07 -15.65 11.12
N ILE A 175 -0.14 -14.74 10.85
CA ILE A 175 0.17 -13.60 11.71
C ILE A 175 -0.41 -12.34 11.04
N HIS A 176 -1.27 -11.62 11.76
CA HIS A 176 -1.86 -10.36 11.31
C HIS A 176 -0.92 -9.17 11.57
N SER A 177 0.24 -9.20 10.94
CA SER A 177 1.21 -8.10 10.91
C SER A 177 2.00 -8.12 9.61
N SER A 178 2.83 -7.10 9.37
CA SER A 178 3.71 -7.05 8.20
C SER A 178 4.97 -7.92 8.31
N LEU A 179 5.15 -8.68 9.41
CA LEU A 179 6.43 -9.29 9.79
C LEU A 179 6.83 -10.54 8.97
N LYS A 180 5.93 -11.16 8.19
CA LYS A 180 6.23 -12.40 7.43
C LYS A 180 5.40 -12.51 6.15
N LEU A 181 5.75 -11.71 5.13
CA LEU A 181 5.22 -11.85 3.77
C LEU A 181 6.41 -11.89 2.82
N ASN A 182 6.89 -13.10 2.54
CA ASN A 182 8.19 -13.31 1.91
C ASN A 182 8.07 -13.82 0.47
N THR A 183 6.98 -14.51 0.12
CA THR A 183 6.75 -15.02 -1.24
C THR A 183 5.71 -14.19 -1.98
N PHE A 184 5.74 -14.24 -3.31
CA PHE A 184 4.71 -13.62 -4.15
C PHE A 184 3.31 -14.13 -3.78
N ASP A 185 3.12 -15.45 -3.65
CA ASP A 185 1.84 -16.05 -3.24
C ASP A 185 1.32 -15.48 -1.92
N GLN A 186 2.20 -15.35 -0.91
CA GLN A 186 1.80 -14.77 0.38
C GLN A 186 1.41 -13.29 0.25
N LEU A 187 2.14 -12.51 -0.56
CA LEU A 187 1.83 -11.11 -0.82
C LEU A 187 0.48 -10.95 -1.53
N LEU A 188 0.28 -11.72 -2.60
CA LEU A 188 -0.95 -11.72 -3.40
C LEU A 188 -2.15 -12.18 -2.56
N ASN A 189 -2.04 -13.32 -1.88
CA ASN A 189 -3.14 -13.86 -1.06
C ASN A 189 -3.50 -12.94 0.11
N ASN A 190 -2.50 -12.32 0.73
CA ASN A 190 -2.74 -11.31 1.76
C ASN A 190 -3.44 -10.06 1.19
N TYR A 191 -3.09 -9.65 -0.04
CA TYR A 191 -3.75 -8.56 -0.74
C TYR A 191 -5.18 -8.90 -1.14
N ILE A 192 -5.44 -10.09 -1.69
CA ILE A 192 -6.78 -10.57 -2.05
C ILE A 192 -7.68 -10.55 -0.81
N ALA A 193 -7.21 -11.12 0.30
CA ALA A 193 -7.97 -11.12 1.54
C ALA A 193 -8.20 -9.70 2.09
N ALA A 194 -7.20 -8.82 1.99
CA ALA A 194 -7.34 -7.42 2.39
C ALA A 194 -8.35 -6.66 1.51
N TYR A 195 -8.30 -6.85 0.19
CA TYR A 195 -9.24 -6.26 -0.77
C TYR A 195 -10.67 -6.74 -0.50
N PHE A 196 -10.86 -8.04 -0.34
CA PHE A 196 -12.16 -8.61 0.00
C PHE A 196 -12.70 -8.02 1.31
N SER A 197 -11.86 -7.95 2.35
CA SER A 197 -12.21 -7.36 3.64
C SER A 197 -12.62 -5.88 3.50
N THR A 198 -11.85 -5.07 2.76
CA THR A 198 -12.24 -3.67 2.51
C THR A 198 -13.48 -3.55 1.64
N ALA A 199 -13.71 -4.45 0.68
CA ALA A 199 -14.92 -4.47 -0.13
C ALA A 199 -16.18 -4.80 0.70
N LEU A 200 -16.07 -5.63 1.73
CA LEU A 200 -17.17 -5.85 2.68
C LEU A 200 -17.46 -4.61 3.54
N ILE A 201 -16.41 -3.99 4.07
CA ILE A 201 -16.52 -2.88 5.04
C ILE A 201 -16.94 -1.59 4.35
N LEU A 202 -16.36 -1.32 3.18
CA LEU A 202 -16.57 -0.14 2.34
C LEU A 202 -17.25 -0.58 1.05
N ASN A 203 -18.49 -1.08 1.16
CA ASN A 203 -19.22 -1.66 0.04
C ASN A 203 -19.27 -0.71 -1.17
N LYS A 204 -19.10 -1.27 -2.37
CA LYS A 204 -18.90 -0.50 -3.61
C LYS A 204 -20.00 0.54 -3.85
N LYS A 205 -21.26 0.18 -3.56
CA LYS A 205 -22.43 1.04 -3.81
C LYS A 205 -22.43 2.29 -2.93
N ASP A 206 -22.38 2.11 -1.61
CA ASP A 206 -22.44 3.23 -0.67
C ASP A 206 -21.16 4.06 -0.72
N PHE A 207 -20.00 3.40 -0.83
CA PHE A 207 -18.72 4.08 -0.96
C PHE A 207 -18.66 4.95 -2.21
N LYS A 208 -19.09 4.43 -3.37
CA LYS A 208 -19.16 5.22 -4.61
C LYS A 208 -20.07 6.43 -4.47
N LYS A 209 -21.24 6.26 -3.85
CA LYS A 209 -22.19 7.36 -3.61
C LYS A 209 -21.53 8.47 -2.79
N ASP A 210 -20.91 8.12 -1.67
CA ASP A 210 -20.31 9.11 -0.76
C ASP A 210 -19.09 9.79 -1.37
N ILE A 211 -18.22 9.06 -2.07
CA ILE A 211 -17.07 9.66 -2.77
C ILE A 211 -17.51 10.56 -3.92
N ASN A 212 -18.60 10.25 -4.62
CA ASN A 212 -19.15 11.17 -5.63
C ASN A 212 -19.64 12.48 -5.00
N VAL A 213 -20.24 12.42 -3.81
CA VAL A 213 -20.62 13.63 -3.06
C VAL A 213 -19.38 14.41 -2.63
N PHE A 214 -18.35 13.72 -2.13
CA PHE A 214 -17.08 14.34 -1.76
C PHE A 214 -16.42 15.04 -2.94
N PHE A 215 -16.18 14.32 -4.04
CA PHE A 215 -15.56 14.86 -5.25
C PHE A 215 -16.40 15.95 -5.92
N GLY A 216 -17.71 15.97 -5.68
CA GLY A 216 -18.63 17.01 -6.14
C GLY A 216 -18.61 18.30 -5.33
N GLN A 217 -17.94 18.35 -4.18
CA GLN A 217 -17.86 19.57 -3.36
C GLN A 217 -17.11 20.68 -4.11
N GLY A 218 -17.62 21.91 -4.00
CA GLY A 218 -16.98 23.08 -4.63
C GLY A 218 -15.73 23.56 -3.89
N LYS A 219 -15.55 23.17 -2.64
CA LYS A 219 -14.41 23.52 -1.79
C LYS A 219 -13.91 22.29 -1.02
N TRP A 220 -12.64 22.30 -0.67
CA TRP A 220 -12.04 21.29 0.20
C TRP A 220 -12.58 21.39 1.63
N ASP A 221 -12.91 20.25 2.23
CA ASP A 221 -13.31 20.15 3.64
C ASP A 221 -12.64 18.93 4.30
N GLU A 222 -11.69 19.20 5.20
CA GLU A 222 -10.97 18.17 5.95
C GLU A 222 -11.88 17.37 6.89
N ASN A 223 -12.89 18.02 7.47
CA ASN A 223 -13.83 17.39 8.39
C ASN A 223 -14.81 16.49 7.64
N PHE A 224 -15.19 16.87 6.42
CA PHE A 224 -15.99 15.99 5.56
C PHE A 224 -15.26 14.68 5.27
N LEU A 225 -13.98 14.72 4.90
CA LEU A 225 -13.19 13.51 4.67
C LEU A 225 -13.10 12.64 5.93
N ILE A 226 -12.80 13.24 7.09
CA ILE A 226 -12.75 12.53 8.37
C ILE A 226 -14.12 11.90 8.71
N SER A 227 -15.21 12.62 8.45
CA SER A 227 -16.58 12.13 8.70
C SER A 227 -16.91 10.90 7.84
N LEU A 228 -16.43 10.85 6.60
CA LEU A 228 -16.59 9.68 5.74
C LEU A 228 -15.82 8.48 6.29
N ILE A 229 -14.58 8.67 6.73
CA ILE A 229 -13.79 7.58 7.33
C ILE A 229 -14.51 7.01 8.57
N ASN A 230 -15.03 7.89 9.42
CA ASN A 230 -15.78 7.51 10.62
C ASN A 230 -17.13 6.83 10.29
N LYS A 231 -17.84 7.29 9.26
CA LYS A 231 -19.13 6.70 8.83
C LYS A 231 -19.02 5.21 8.58
N PHE A 232 -17.93 4.77 7.94
CA PHE A 232 -17.71 3.35 7.61
C PHE A 232 -17.08 2.52 8.75
N ASP A 233 -16.76 3.11 9.90
CA ASP A 233 -15.90 2.49 10.93
C ASP A 233 -14.62 1.88 10.31
N ALA A 234 -13.94 2.68 9.48
CA ALA A 234 -12.74 2.26 8.75
C ALA A 234 -11.49 2.98 9.27
N THR A 235 -10.32 2.37 9.09
CA THR A 235 -9.06 3.11 9.23
C THR A 235 -8.79 3.96 7.99
N SER A 236 -7.99 5.03 8.12
CA SER A 236 -7.55 5.83 6.97
C SER A 236 -6.86 4.99 5.90
N GLU A 237 -6.08 3.97 6.30
CA GLU A 237 -5.44 3.04 5.37
C GLU A 237 -6.47 2.21 4.58
N MET A 238 -7.51 1.70 5.21
CA MET A 238 -8.57 0.94 4.53
C MET A 238 -9.36 1.84 3.57
N PHE A 239 -9.70 3.06 4.00
CA PHE A 239 -10.46 4.01 3.20
C PHE A 239 -9.70 4.41 1.93
N PHE A 240 -8.42 4.80 2.05
CA PHE A 240 -7.60 5.16 0.88
C PHE A 240 -7.23 3.95 0.01
N GLN A 241 -7.08 2.75 0.57
CA GLN A 241 -6.94 1.54 -0.26
C GLN A 241 -8.18 1.29 -1.09
N ARG A 242 -9.37 1.38 -0.49
CA ARG A 242 -10.63 1.21 -1.22
C ARG A 242 -10.78 2.25 -2.33
N LEU A 243 -10.48 3.51 -2.02
CA LEU A 243 -10.48 4.59 -3.00
C LEU A 243 -9.51 4.30 -4.15
N ALA A 244 -8.29 3.86 -3.85
CA ALA A 244 -7.30 3.48 -4.87
C ALA A 244 -7.72 2.24 -5.68
N ASN A 245 -8.38 1.25 -5.06
CA ASN A 245 -8.86 0.07 -5.79
C ASN A 245 -9.95 0.44 -6.81
N LEU A 246 -10.84 1.36 -6.45
CA LEU A 246 -11.95 1.79 -7.31
C LEU A 246 -11.57 2.95 -8.26
N ALA A 247 -10.44 3.64 -8.02
CA ALA A 247 -9.95 4.82 -8.75
C ALA A 247 -10.09 4.68 -10.27
N SER A 248 -9.44 3.67 -10.83
CA SER A 248 -9.36 3.41 -12.27
C SER A 248 -10.73 3.03 -12.85
N ASN A 249 -11.39 2.02 -12.29
CA ASN A 249 -12.61 1.45 -12.88
C ASN A 249 -13.88 2.28 -12.63
N VAL A 250 -13.97 3.02 -11.52
CA VAL A 250 -15.17 3.79 -11.17
C VAL A 250 -15.08 5.24 -11.63
N TRP A 251 -13.90 5.87 -11.51
CA TRP A 251 -13.73 7.29 -11.83
C TRP A 251 -12.79 7.57 -13.00
N GLY A 252 -12.12 6.55 -13.56
CA GLY A 252 -11.15 6.72 -14.62
C GLY A 252 -9.82 7.32 -14.16
N LEU A 253 -9.59 7.41 -12.85
CA LEU A 253 -8.37 7.98 -12.27
C LEU A 253 -7.26 6.92 -12.28
N LYS A 254 -6.59 6.77 -13.42
CA LYS A 254 -5.64 5.66 -13.67
C LYS A 254 -4.21 5.95 -13.22
N LYS A 255 -3.90 7.19 -12.83
CA LYS A 255 -2.55 7.63 -12.48
C LYS A 255 -2.52 8.17 -11.05
N TYR A 256 -1.89 7.45 -10.14
CA TYR A 256 -1.80 7.85 -8.74
C TYR A 256 -0.66 7.16 -8.00
N PHE A 257 -0.36 7.68 -6.81
CA PHE A 257 0.49 7.04 -5.82
C PHE A 257 -0.23 6.92 -4.47
N PHE A 258 0.18 5.92 -3.69
CA PHE A 258 -0.23 5.73 -2.31
C PHE A 258 1.02 5.63 -1.43
N LEU A 259 1.08 6.39 -0.35
CA LEU A 259 2.20 6.40 0.60
C LEU A 259 1.70 6.18 2.02
N ARG A 260 2.48 5.44 2.81
CA ARG A 260 2.31 5.36 4.26
C ARG A 260 3.60 5.70 4.97
N PHE A 261 3.58 6.77 5.75
CA PHE A 261 4.70 7.18 6.58
C PHE A 261 4.46 6.87 8.04
N ASN A 262 5.52 6.47 8.73
CA ASN A 262 5.58 6.46 10.18
C ASN A 262 6.59 7.49 10.68
N THR A 263 6.33 8.07 11.84
CA THR A 263 7.30 8.85 12.61
C THR A 263 7.13 8.56 14.10
N PHE A 264 8.21 8.73 14.86
CA PHE A 264 8.22 8.54 16.30
C PHE A 264 8.14 9.88 17.02
N ALA A 265 7.44 9.91 18.15
CA ALA A 265 7.36 11.06 19.04
C ALA A 265 8.77 11.58 19.40
N GLY A 266 8.96 12.90 19.36
CA GLY A 266 10.25 13.52 19.65
C GLY A 266 11.30 13.41 18.53
N THR A 267 10.96 12.82 17.38
CA THR A 267 11.88 12.71 16.23
C THR A 267 11.42 13.54 15.03
N GLU A 268 12.35 13.85 14.14
CA GLU A 268 12.08 14.36 12.78
C GLU A 268 12.41 13.31 11.71
N LYS A 269 12.43 12.02 12.10
CA LYS A 269 12.64 10.90 11.18
C LYS A 269 11.29 10.41 10.66
N PHE A 270 11.21 10.17 9.36
CA PHE A 270 9.99 9.74 8.69
C PHE A 270 10.29 8.53 7.81
N ASP A 271 9.68 7.41 8.15
CA ASP A 271 9.91 6.12 7.51
C ASP A 271 8.78 5.81 6.54
N LEU A 272 9.10 5.70 5.25
CA LEU A 272 8.15 5.22 4.25
C LEU A 272 7.99 3.71 4.42
N THR A 273 6.85 3.29 4.97
CA THR A 273 6.60 1.88 5.30
C THR A 273 5.76 1.15 4.27
N LYS A 274 5.10 1.88 3.35
CA LYS A 274 4.33 1.30 2.26
C LYS A 274 4.23 2.29 1.11
N GLU A 275 4.38 1.76 -0.09
CA GLU A 275 4.29 2.52 -1.32
C GLU A 275 3.56 1.70 -2.37
N VAL A 276 2.68 2.36 -3.13
CA VAL A 276 2.08 1.83 -4.35
C VAL A 276 2.07 2.94 -5.37
N ARG A 277 2.34 2.60 -6.62
CA ARG A 277 2.26 3.51 -7.77
C ARG A 277 1.47 2.82 -8.86
N LEU A 278 0.67 3.59 -9.57
CA LEU A 278 -0.10 3.12 -10.71
C LEU A 278 0.10 4.09 -11.88
N ASN A 279 0.65 3.60 -12.98
CA ASN A 279 0.81 4.31 -14.25
C ASN A 279 1.48 5.70 -14.12
N ILE A 280 2.45 5.83 -13.21
CA ILE A 280 3.25 7.05 -13.06
C ILE A 280 4.74 6.74 -13.24
N ASN A 281 5.42 7.60 -13.99
CA ASN A 281 6.85 7.47 -14.28
C ASN A 281 7.71 7.95 -13.11
N GLN A 282 7.20 8.95 -12.36
CA GLN A 282 7.88 9.43 -11.17
C GLN A 282 7.89 8.38 -10.08
N ASN A 283 8.94 8.47 -9.28
CA ASN A 283 9.15 7.70 -8.08
C ASN A 283 8.93 8.62 -6.85
N PRO A 284 7.71 9.13 -6.58
CA PRO A 284 7.43 9.92 -5.39
C PRO A 284 7.50 9.01 -4.16
N GLY A 285 8.72 8.79 -3.68
CA GLY A 285 9.04 7.75 -2.70
C GLY A 285 9.97 6.72 -3.31
N GLY A 286 10.88 6.18 -2.52
CA GLY A 286 11.79 5.12 -2.96
C GLY A 286 13.20 5.59 -3.29
N TYR A 287 14.03 5.63 -2.24
CA TYR A 287 15.25 4.81 -2.16
C TYR A 287 15.30 4.32 -0.70
N GLN A 288 15.70 3.07 -0.44
CA GLN A 288 16.18 2.65 0.89
C GLN A 288 17.56 3.28 1.16
N THR A 289 17.70 4.56 0.85
CA THR A 289 18.84 5.36 1.20
C THR A 289 18.54 5.99 2.55
N ASN A 290 19.59 6.26 3.32
CA ASN A 290 19.48 6.98 4.58
C ASN A 290 19.24 8.49 4.32
N GLU A 291 18.36 8.81 3.37
CA GLU A 291 18.05 10.15 2.88
C GLU A 291 16.77 10.72 3.50
N HIS A 292 16.61 12.03 3.37
CA HIS A 292 15.53 12.77 3.99
C HIS A 292 14.46 13.14 2.97
N TYR A 293 13.28 12.52 3.10
CA TYR A 293 12.10 12.86 2.29
C TYR A 293 11.77 14.35 2.33
N CYS A 294 11.29 14.87 1.20
CA CYS A 294 10.89 16.25 1.06
C CYS A 294 9.87 16.67 2.14
N ARG A 295 10.22 17.68 2.94
CA ARG A 295 9.38 18.18 4.04
C ARG A 295 8.14 18.95 3.58
N ARG A 296 8.04 19.23 2.28
CA ARG A 296 6.88 19.93 1.69
C ARG A 296 5.72 18.99 1.37
N TRP A 297 5.93 17.66 1.43
CA TRP A 297 4.87 16.68 1.17
C TRP A 297 3.78 16.73 2.23
N ILE A 298 2.53 16.64 1.78
CA ILE A 298 1.36 16.64 2.67
C ILE A 298 1.41 15.49 3.67
N SER A 299 2.00 14.34 3.31
CA SER A 299 2.21 13.18 4.18
C SER A 299 2.98 13.51 5.46
N ILE A 300 3.93 14.45 5.36
CA ILE A 300 4.79 14.89 6.46
C ILE A 300 4.12 16.03 7.23
N ASP A 301 3.47 16.94 6.50
CA ASP A 301 2.74 18.08 7.05
C ASP A 301 1.67 17.63 8.06
N VAL A 302 0.80 16.69 7.68
CA VAL A 302 -0.24 16.17 8.58
C VAL A 302 0.31 15.45 9.81
N LEU A 303 1.50 14.83 9.70
CA LEU A 303 2.17 14.18 10.82
C LEU A 303 2.70 15.20 11.84
N LYS A 304 3.28 16.30 11.35
CA LYS A 304 3.71 17.41 12.21
C LYS A 304 2.52 18.04 12.92
N ASN A 305 1.48 18.37 12.15
CA ASN A 305 0.28 19.00 12.69
C ASN A 305 -0.39 18.15 13.78
N ILE A 306 -0.54 16.83 13.58
CA ILE A 306 -1.15 15.99 14.63
C ILE A 306 -0.24 15.80 15.85
N LYS A 307 1.09 15.73 15.65
CA LYS A 307 2.07 15.65 16.76
C LYS A 307 1.95 16.89 17.65
N ASP A 308 1.87 18.05 17.03
CA ASP A 308 1.76 19.34 17.72
C ASP A 308 0.38 19.51 18.38
N GLU A 309 -0.71 19.10 17.70
CA GLU A 309 -2.07 19.13 18.27
C GLU A 309 -2.22 18.21 19.50
N LEU A 310 -1.56 17.04 19.49
CA LEU A 310 -1.60 16.14 20.63
C LEU A 310 -0.68 16.58 21.78
N ASN A 311 0.45 17.23 21.48
CA ASN A 311 1.40 17.74 22.48
C ASN A 311 1.71 16.72 23.60
N GLY A 312 2.01 15.47 23.23
CA GLY A 312 2.29 14.37 24.17
C GLY A 312 1.06 13.73 24.82
N THR A 313 -0.15 14.21 24.56
CA THR A 313 -1.41 13.59 25.03
C THR A 313 -1.80 12.41 24.14
N ILE A 314 -2.30 11.34 24.75
CA ILE A 314 -2.80 10.17 24.03
C ILE A 314 -4.29 10.40 23.75
N ARG A 315 -4.65 10.47 22.47
CA ARG A 315 -6.06 10.60 22.04
C ARG A 315 -6.37 9.60 20.94
N ASN A 316 -6.84 8.42 21.37
CA ASN A 316 -7.22 7.34 20.45
C ASN A 316 -8.28 7.82 19.45
N GLY A 317 -8.03 7.56 18.16
CA GLY A 317 -8.97 7.89 17.08
C GLY A 317 -8.96 9.35 16.61
N LYS A 318 -8.17 10.24 17.22
CA LYS A 318 -7.96 11.59 16.67
C LYS A 318 -7.25 11.47 15.32
N MET A 319 -7.83 12.10 14.31
CA MET A 319 -7.29 12.19 12.96
C MET A 319 -7.00 13.65 12.61
N LYS A 320 -5.98 13.86 11.79
CA LYS A 320 -5.71 15.11 11.09
C LYS A 320 -5.66 14.83 9.60
N ALA A 321 -6.50 15.52 8.83
CA ALA A 321 -6.50 15.42 7.38
C ALA A 321 -5.84 16.64 6.75
N GLY A 322 -5.50 16.54 5.47
CA GLY A 322 -4.96 17.65 4.70
C GLY A 322 -4.92 17.35 3.20
N ILE A 323 -4.75 18.42 2.42
CA ILE A 323 -4.65 18.36 0.97
C ILE A 323 -3.53 19.28 0.49
N VAL A 324 -2.88 18.92 -0.62
CA VAL A 324 -1.96 19.81 -1.33
C VAL A 324 -2.09 19.61 -2.83
N HIS A 325 -1.91 20.70 -3.57
CA HIS A 325 -1.58 20.67 -4.99
C HIS A 325 -0.07 20.78 -5.12
N SER A 326 0.58 19.67 -5.47
CA SER A 326 2.04 19.62 -5.58
C SER A 326 2.50 19.53 -7.01
N LYS A 327 3.59 20.23 -7.35
CA LYS A 327 4.30 20.13 -8.62
C LYS A 327 5.73 19.63 -8.40
N PHE A 328 6.13 18.55 -9.07
CA PHE A 328 7.49 18.05 -9.02
C PHE A 328 8.42 18.94 -9.83
N HIS A 329 9.47 19.45 -9.18
CA HIS A 329 10.35 20.45 -9.75
C HIS A 329 11.11 19.97 -11.00
N GLU A 330 11.44 18.68 -11.08
CA GLU A 330 12.26 18.16 -12.19
C GLU A 330 11.46 17.77 -13.42
N THR A 331 10.18 17.43 -13.26
CA THR A 331 9.41 16.77 -14.32
C THR A 331 8.09 17.47 -14.64
N GLU A 332 7.81 18.58 -13.97
CA GLU A 332 6.58 19.36 -14.10
C GLU A 332 5.29 18.58 -13.76
N ASP A 333 5.42 17.35 -13.24
CA ASP A 333 4.29 16.49 -12.89
C ASP A 333 3.54 17.07 -11.69
N GLU A 334 2.22 17.24 -11.85
CA GLU A 334 1.35 17.83 -10.85
C GLU A 334 0.41 16.77 -10.24
N TYR A 335 0.13 16.91 -8.93
CA TYR A 335 -0.71 15.98 -8.19
C TYR A 335 -1.62 16.72 -7.21
N ILE A 336 -2.85 16.23 -7.07
CA ILE A 336 -3.73 16.55 -5.94
C ILE A 336 -3.63 15.41 -4.94
N SER A 337 -3.07 15.70 -3.75
CA SER A 337 -2.75 14.70 -2.74
C SER A 337 -3.52 14.91 -1.46
N PHE A 338 -4.25 13.88 -1.04
CA PHE A 338 -4.96 13.80 0.23
C PHE A 338 -4.13 13.04 1.24
N SER A 339 -4.06 13.51 2.47
CA SER A 339 -3.41 12.76 3.56
C SER A 339 -4.24 12.76 4.83
N VAL A 340 -4.15 11.67 5.58
CA VAL A 340 -4.70 11.57 6.94
C VAL A 340 -3.65 10.97 7.86
N ALA A 341 -3.35 11.68 8.94
CA ALA A 341 -2.49 11.24 10.02
C ALA A 341 -3.30 10.86 11.27
N GLN A 342 -2.79 9.88 12.01
CA GLN A 342 -3.34 9.44 13.29
C GLN A 342 -2.23 8.84 14.17
N GLN A 343 -2.46 8.85 15.49
CA GLN A 343 -1.63 8.13 16.46
C GLN A 343 -1.92 6.62 16.37
N ASN A 344 -0.88 5.78 16.48
CA ASN A 344 -1.03 4.33 16.47
C ASN A 344 -1.59 3.85 17.83
N ILE A 345 -2.60 2.99 17.77
CA ILE A 345 -3.31 2.50 18.95
C ILE A 345 -2.52 1.46 19.77
N LEU A 346 -1.65 0.69 19.12
CA LEU A 346 -0.81 -0.31 19.79
C LEU A 346 0.46 0.32 20.38
N ASP A 347 0.96 1.38 19.74
CA ASP A 347 2.10 2.18 20.20
C ASP A 347 1.82 3.67 20.03
N PRO A 348 1.38 4.37 21.10
CA PRO A 348 1.10 5.79 21.06
C PRO A 348 2.31 6.68 20.73
N ASN A 349 3.54 6.17 20.77
CA ASN A 349 4.71 6.92 20.35
C ASN A 349 4.86 6.96 18.82
N ILE A 350 4.11 6.13 18.09
CA ILE A 350 4.15 6.08 16.63
C ILE A 350 2.97 6.86 16.06
N PHE A 351 3.27 7.75 15.12
CA PHE A 351 2.28 8.44 14.30
C PHE A 351 2.37 7.92 12.88
N THR A 352 1.22 7.69 12.25
CA THR A 352 1.14 7.18 10.89
C THR A 352 0.33 8.12 10.04
N SER A 353 0.83 8.46 8.85
CA SER A 353 0.04 9.09 7.80
C SER A 353 -0.15 8.16 6.62
N VAL A 354 -1.31 8.28 5.99
CA VAL A 354 -1.64 7.61 4.75
C VAL A 354 -1.99 8.68 3.74
N THR A 355 -1.43 8.57 2.53
CA THR A 355 -1.59 9.58 1.48
C THR A 355 -1.99 8.91 0.18
N LEU A 356 -2.93 9.52 -0.54
CA LEU A 356 -3.29 9.15 -1.91
C LEU A 356 -3.18 10.41 -2.78
N GLY A 357 -2.28 10.38 -3.76
CA GLY A 357 -2.04 11.47 -4.70
C GLY A 357 -2.44 11.07 -6.10
N PHE A 358 -3.38 11.79 -6.70
CA PHE A 358 -3.80 11.58 -8.08
C PHE A 358 -3.10 12.56 -9.01
N TYR A 359 -2.64 12.07 -10.15
CA TYR A 359 -2.03 12.89 -11.20
C TYR A 359 -3.03 13.91 -11.73
N LEU A 360 -2.60 15.17 -11.88
CA LEU A 360 -3.45 16.25 -12.36
C LEU A 360 -3.56 16.22 -13.88
N ASP A 361 -4.50 15.41 -14.38
CA ASP A 361 -4.92 15.40 -15.77
C ASP A 361 -6.36 15.92 -15.95
N GLU A 362 -6.80 16.00 -17.20
CA GLU A 362 -8.16 16.42 -17.54
C GLU A 362 -9.24 15.49 -16.96
N GLN A 363 -8.91 14.22 -16.70
CA GLN A 363 -9.84 13.29 -16.08
C GLN A 363 -10.04 13.63 -14.60
N LEU A 364 -8.97 13.94 -13.87
CA LEU A 364 -9.06 14.41 -12.48
C LEU A 364 -9.89 15.69 -12.38
N LYS A 365 -9.56 16.72 -13.19
CA LYS A 365 -10.26 18.02 -13.17
C LYS A 365 -11.77 17.88 -13.41
N LYS A 366 -12.19 16.91 -14.23
CA LYS A 366 -13.61 16.61 -14.44
C LYS A 366 -14.27 16.00 -13.21
N LYS A 367 -13.55 15.14 -12.47
CA LYS A 367 -14.08 14.34 -11.36
C LYS A 367 -14.06 15.08 -10.02
N ILE A 368 -12.95 15.69 -9.65
CA ILE A 368 -12.76 16.35 -8.36
C ILE A 368 -12.97 17.86 -8.55
N LYS A 369 -14.09 18.42 -8.09
CA LYS A 369 -14.49 19.81 -8.37
C LYS A 369 -13.68 20.85 -7.61
N PHE A 370 -13.25 20.54 -6.39
CA PHE A 370 -12.44 21.44 -5.58
C PHE A 370 -10.95 21.42 -5.94
N TRP A 371 -10.51 20.77 -7.02
CA TRP A 371 -9.08 20.60 -7.34
C TRP A 371 -8.30 21.93 -7.42
N ASN A 372 -8.98 23.03 -7.80
CA ASN A 372 -8.45 24.38 -7.93
C ASN A 372 -9.00 25.34 -6.86
N ASP A 373 -9.50 24.83 -5.74
CA ASP A 373 -9.90 25.66 -4.60
C ASP A 373 -8.70 26.49 -4.13
N SER A 374 -8.88 27.80 -4.02
CA SER A 374 -7.84 28.75 -3.61
C SER A 374 -7.31 28.49 -2.19
N ASN A 375 -8.03 27.73 -1.37
CA ASN A 375 -7.58 27.31 -0.05
C ASN A 375 -6.61 26.12 -0.09
N ILE A 376 -6.46 25.45 -1.23
CA ILE A 376 -5.49 24.37 -1.40
C ILE A 376 -4.12 24.99 -1.67
N ALA A 377 -3.17 24.71 -0.78
CA ALA A 377 -1.81 25.19 -0.96
C ALA A 377 -1.17 24.56 -2.21
N PHE A 378 -0.61 25.42 -3.07
CA PHE A 378 0.29 25.00 -4.13
C PHE A 378 1.72 24.89 -3.61
N ARG A 379 2.39 23.76 -3.84
CA ARG A 379 3.78 23.53 -3.38
C ARG A 379 4.64 22.94 -4.49
N ILE A 380 5.81 23.54 -4.73
CA ILE A 380 6.87 22.92 -5.53
C ILE A 380 7.64 21.94 -4.63
N VAL A 381 7.69 20.68 -5.05
CA VAL A 381 8.25 19.56 -4.28
C VAL A 381 9.32 18.81 -5.08
N ASN A 382 10.08 17.96 -4.39
CA ASN A 382 10.99 16.99 -5.00
C ASN A 382 10.94 15.69 -4.14
N ASN A 383 11.82 14.71 -4.39
CA ASN A 383 11.85 13.41 -3.73
C ASN A 383 12.53 13.46 -2.35
N THR A 384 13.83 13.71 -2.31
CA THR A 384 14.63 13.80 -1.08
C THR A 384 15.48 15.07 -1.07
N CYS A 385 15.88 15.54 0.11
CA CYS A 385 16.74 16.72 0.22
C CYS A 385 18.08 16.51 -0.49
N GLU A 386 18.65 15.30 -0.40
CA GLU A 386 19.95 14.93 -0.94
C GLU A 386 19.99 14.90 -2.47
N THR A 387 18.85 14.66 -3.11
CA THR A 387 18.67 14.69 -4.57
C THR A 387 18.11 16.02 -5.08
N CYS A 388 17.54 16.85 -4.19
CA CYS A 388 16.81 18.05 -4.57
C CYS A 388 17.71 19.22 -5.00
N ASN A 389 17.46 19.75 -6.18
CA ASN A 389 18.13 20.91 -6.78
C ASN A 389 17.51 22.28 -6.42
N ILE A 390 16.39 22.33 -5.67
CA ILE A 390 15.77 23.59 -5.23
C ILE A 390 16.71 24.29 -4.25
N SER A 391 17.32 25.39 -4.68
CA SER A 391 18.39 26.08 -3.93
C SER A 391 17.89 26.89 -2.74
N ASP A 392 16.69 27.48 -2.83
CA ASP A 392 16.08 28.36 -1.83
C ASP A 392 15.05 27.65 -0.92
N CYS A 393 15.18 26.32 -0.79
CA CYS A 393 14.25 25.52 0.00
C CYS A 393 14.41 25.75 1.52
N LYS A 394 13.49 26.51 2.12
CA LYS A 394 13.47 26.81 3.57
C LYS A 394 13.21 25.59 4.46
N GLU A 395 12.60 24.54 3.91
CA GLU A 395 12.25 23.30 4.61
C GLU A 395 13.31 22.21 4.43
N ARG A 396 14.44 22.52 3.78
CA ARG A 396 15.56 21.60 3.56
C ARG A 396 16.17 21.21 4.91
N VAL A 397 16.33 19.89 5.10
CA VAL A 397 16.96 19.33 6.32
C VAL A 397 18.30 18.64 6.05
N ALA A 398 18.68 18.50 4.77
CA ALA A 398 19.95 17.91 4.37
C ALA A 398 20.49 18.56 3.08
N GLU A 399 21.82 18.58 2.98
CA GLU A 399 22.55 19.06 1.80
C GLU A 399 22.30 18.16 0.59
N PRO A 400 22.29 18.70 -0.65
CA PRO A 400 22.06 17.95 -1.89
C PRO A 400 23.28 17.10 -2.30
N THR A 401 23.74 16.22 -1.41
CA THR A 401 24.99 15.45 -1.55
C THR A 401 24.91 14.42 -2.69
N THR A 402 23.79 13.73 -2.84
CA THR A 402 23.55 12.79 -3.93
C THR A 402 23.50 13.52 -5.28
N LEU A 403 22.81 14.67 -5.34
CA LEU A 403 22.79 15.51 -6.54
C LEU A 403 24.19 15.98 -6.93
N ARG A 404 25.00 16.48 -5.98
CA ARG A 404 26.39 16.90 -6.25
C ARG A 404 27.24 15.76 -6.81
N LYS A 405 27.05 14.52 -6.32
CA LYS A 405 27.75 13.34 -6.85
C LYS A 405 27.35 13.03 -8.28
N ILE A 406 26.05 13.06 -8.58
CA ILE A 406 25.51 12.86 -9.94
C ILE A 406 26.08 13.92 -10.88
N GLN A 407 25.98 15.21 -10.52
CA GLN A 407 26.51 16.32 -11.32
C GLN A 407 28.01 16.19 -11.56
N LYS A 408 28.79 15.79 -10.54
CA LYS A 408 30.23 15.55 -10.70
C LYS A 408 30.51 14.45 -11.72
N SER A 409 29.78 13.33 -11.65
CA SER A 409 29.93 12.23 -12.62
C SER A 409 29.59 12.69 -14.04
N THR A 410 28.47 13.39 -14.21
CA THR A 410 28.04 13.93 -15.50
C THR A 410 29.05 14.94 -16.07
N ASN A 411 29.64 15.79 -15.22
CA ASN A 411 30.66 16.74 -15.64
C ASN A 411 31.94 16.03 -16.11
N ILE A 412 32.35 14.95 -15.43
CA ILE A 412 33.48 14.11 -15.86
C ILE A 412 33.19 13.47 -17.22
N GLU A 413 32.01 12.87 -17.40
CA GLU A 413 31.62 12.27 -18.68
C GLU A 413 31.58 13.29 -19.82
N ASN A 414 31.06 14.48 -19.56
CA ASN A 414 31.02 15.56 -20.55
C ASN A 414 32.44 16.05 -20.90
N ALA A 415 33.34 16.15 -19.92
CA ALA A 415 34.74 16.51 -20.17
C ALA A 415 35.46 15.44 -21.00
N ILE A 416 35.22 14.15 -20.74
CA ILE A 416 35.77 13.04 -21.54
C ILE A 416 35.27 13.10 -22.99
N LYS A 417 33.98 13.41 -23.21
CA LYS A 417 33.42 13.53 -24.57
C LYS A 417 33.95 14.73 -25.36
N GLN A 418 34.56 15.71 -24.69
CA GLN A 418 35.17 16.89 -25.32
C GLN A 418 36.63 16.67 -25.72
N LEU A 419 37.28 15.60 -25.22
CA LEU A 419 38.57 15.11 -25.69
C LEU A 419 38.37 14.21 -26.91
#